data_AF-M3G840-F1
#
_entry.id   AF-M3G840-F1
#
_cell.length_a   1.000
_cell.length_b   1.000
_cell.length_c   1.000
_cell.angle_alpha   90.00
_cell.angle_beta   90.00
_cell.angle_gamma   90.00
#
_symmetry.space_group_name_H-M   'P 1'
#
loop_
_entity.id
_entity.type
_entity.pdbx_description
1 polymer ?
#
loop_
_entity_poly.entity_id
_entity_poly.type
_entity_poly.pdbx_seq_one_letter_code
_entity_poly.pdbx_strand_id
1 'polypeptide(L)'
;MILARSKTKYYGAYPSGLLERIRPLLVGGDPEATILHIPGGKAAEYNGIKGGITLSGFGINDLTIDLDPECNPDILCDVRKLCDRVVASGDKILFSPLIERSLFDDGDNKQATPLTFPRPKAAIIDRPYSESHAENYVPGKSFLPNLNKLIRDTFEIIVPWGLVGVLDYKWPSPGKEQFKCIGLHPVLTGENNDIRLFSIWKRREIQ
;
A
#
# COMPACT_ATOMS: atom_id res chain seq x y z
N MET A 1 0.92 -16.71 12.41
CA MET A 1 -0.29 -17.12 11.67
C MET A 1 -1.33 -16.01 11.81
N ILE A 2 -1.85 -15.50 10.70
CA ILE A 2 -2.85 -14.43 10.68
C ILE A 2 -4.15 -15.10 10.20
N LEU A 3 -5.17 -15.22 11.06
CA LEU A 3 -6.48 -15.80 10.74
C LEU A 3 -7.54 -14.71 10.87
N ALA A 4 -8.15 -14.27 9.78
CA ALA A 4 -9.34 -13.42 9.87
C ALA A 4 -10.07 -13.21 8.53
N ARG A 5 -11.40 -13.22 8.55
CA ARG A 5 -12.22 -12.59 7.50
C ARG A 5 -12.11 -11.06 7.61
N SER A 6 -12.24 -10.30 6.52
CA SER A 6 -12.23 -8.82 6.56
C SER A 6 -13.42 -8.26 7.36
N LYS A 7 -13.26 -7.07 7.96
CA LYS A 7 -14.34 -6.33 8.64
C LYS A 7 -15.32 -5.73 7.63
N THR A 8 -14.81 -5.24 6.51
CA THR A 8 -15.60 -4.62 5.45
C THR A 8 -15.96 -5.65 4.38
N LYS A 9 -17.06 -5.42 3.65
CA LYS A 9 -17.45 -6.23 2.48
C LYS A 9 -16.72 -5.81 1.20
N TYR A 10 -15.82 -4.84 1.28
CA TYR A 10 -15.07 -4.34 0.13
C TYR A 10 -14.13 -5.42 -0.41
N TYR A 11 -14.07 -5.54 -1.74
CA TYR A 11 -13.19 -6.51 -2.38
C TYR A 11 -11.73 -6.09 -2.21
N GLY A 12 -10.85 -7.06 -1.93
CA GLY A 12 -9.45 -6.75 -1.57
C GLY A 12 -9.22 -6.41 -0.12
N ALA A 13 -10.26 -6.44 0.71
CA ALA A 13 -10.10 -5.87 2.02
C ALA A 13 -9.10 -6.63 2.92
N TYR A 14 -8.28 -5.90 3.69
CA TYR A 14 -7.37 -6.47 4.67
C TYR A 14 -8.10 -7.43 5.63
N PRO A 15 -7.56 -8.63 5.87
CA PRO A 15 -8.01 -9.52 6.93
C PRO A 15 -8.06 -8.80 8.29
N SER A 16 -9.11 -9.03 9.09
CA SER A 16 -9.23 -8.34 10.38
C SER A 16 -8.01 -8.56 11.29
N GLY A 17 -7.54 -7.46 11.88
CA GLY A 17 -6.35 -7.44 12.72
C GLY A 17 -5.02 -7.60 11.97
N LEU A 18 -5.01 -7.65 10.63
CA LEU A 18 -3.77 -7.69 9.86
C LEU A 18 -2.93 -6.44 10.14
N LEU A 19 -3.54 -5.25 10.04
CA LEU A 19 -2.84 -3.97 10.27
C LEU A 19 -2.21 -3.89 11.66
N GLU A 20 -2.92 -4.34 12.72
CA GLU A 20 -2.35 -4.38 14.09
C GLU A 20 -1.09 -5.22 14.19
N ARG A 21 -1.00 -6.30 13.40
CA ARG A 21 0.11 -7.24 13.45
C ARG A 21 1.27 -6.80 12.60
N ILE A 22 1.03 -6.16 11.46
CA ILE A 22 2.10 -5.73 10.55
C ILE A 22 2.70 -4.38 10.94
N ARG A 23 1.94 -3.48 11.58
CA ARG A 23 2.45 -2.19 12.02
C ARG A 23 3.69 -2.33 12.93
N PRO A 24 3.70 -3.17 13.97
CA PRO A 24 4.90 -3.43 14.77
C PRO A 24 6.09 -3.97 13.96
N LEU A 25 5.83 -4.76 12.91
CA LEU A 25 6.88 -5.33 12.06
C LEU A 25 7.51 -4.30 11.12
N LEU A 26 6.74 -3.30 10.70
CA LEU A 26 7.19 -2.28 9.73
C LEU A 26 7.81 -1.06 10.41
N VAL A 27 7.27 -0.64 11.56
CA VAL A 27 7.64 0.61 12.23
C VAL A 27 7.93 0.45 13.72
N GLY A 28 8.12 -0.78 14.20
CA GLY A 28 8.49 -1.04 15.60
C GLY A 28 7.41 -0.71 16.63
N GLY A 29 6.16 -0.50 16.19
CA GLY A 29 5.04 -0.14 17.05
C GLY A 29 4.93 1.35 17.35
N ASP A 30 5.71 2.19 16.66
CA ASP A 30 5.60 3.65 16.72
C ASP A 30 4.18 4.10 16.31
N PRO A 31 3.36 4.65 17.24
CA PRO A 31 2.00 5.06 16.93
C PRO A 31 1.95 6.28 16.01
N GLU A 32 3.02 7.09 15.98
CA GLU A 32 3.10 8.31 15.18
C GLU A 32 3.75 8.10 13.81
N ALA A 33 4.35 6.94 13.57
CA ALA A 33 4.95 6.62 12.28
C ALA A 33 3.91 6.62 11.16
N THR A 34 4.18 7.37 10.10
CA THR A 34 3.40 7.30 8.86
C THR A 34 3.72 6.02 8.08
N ILE A 35 2.68 5.23 7.79
CA ILE A 35 2.72 4.14 6.80
C ILE A 35 1.90 4.56 5.58
N LEU A 36 2.47 4.37 4.38
CA LEU A 36 1.78 4.62 3.12
C LEU A 36 1.13 3.34 2.56
N HIS A 37 -0.17 3.35 2.30
CA HIS A 37 -0.92 2.21 1.77
C HIS A 37 -1.15 2.32 0.25
N ILE A 38 -0.74 1.31 -0.53
CA ILE A 38 -0.60 1.39 -2.00
C ILE A 38 -1.07 0.11 -2.75
N PRO A 39 -2.05 0.20 -3.65
CA PRO A 39 -3.23 1.03 -3.45
C PRO A 39 -3.92 0.65 -2.13
N GLY A 40 -4.64 1.59 -1.52
CA GLY A 40 -5.27 1.35 -0.23
C GLY A 40 -6.27 2.42 0.17
N GLY A 41 -7.04 2.98 -0.77
CA GLY A 41 -7.90 4.13 -0.52
C GLY A 41 -8.86 3.97 0.66
N LYS A 42 -9.33 2.74 0.93
CA LYS A 42 -10.22 2.43 2.07
C LYS A 42 -9.51 1.92 3.33
N ALA A 43 -8.18 2.02 3.42
CA ALA A 43 -7.38 1.50 4.54
C ALA A 43 -7.76 2.09 5.91
N ALA A 44 -8.33 3.29 5.96
CA ALA A 44 -8.83 3.89 7.20
C ALA A 44 -10.09 3.20 7.75
N GLU A 45 -10.95 2.65 6.89
CA GLU A 45 -12.24 2.04 7.28
C GLU A 45 -12.08 0.74 8.10
N TYR A 46 -10.87 0.20 8.16
CA TYR A 46 -10.54 -1.01 8.92
C TYR A 46 -10.56 -0.79 10.42
N ASN A 47 -10.29 0.44 10.86
CA ASN A 47 -10.38 0.79 12.26
C ASN A 47 -11.83 0.68 12.76
N GLY A 48 -12.01 0.37 14.05
CA GLY A 48 -13.30 0.21 14.72
C GLY A 48 -13.50 -1.19 15.30
N ILE A 49 -14.73 -1.57 15.63
CA ILE A 49 -14.99 -2.78 16.41
C ILE A 49 -15.45 -3.93 15.51
N LYS A 50 -14.90 -5.13 15.71
CA LYS A 50 -15.39 -6.37 15.11
C LYS A 50 -15.33 -7.52 16.11
N GLY A 51 -16.47 -8.17 16.37
CA GLY A 51 -16.54 -9.31 17.29
C GLY A 51 -16.06 -8.96 18.71
N GLY A 52 -16.30 -7.73 19.18
CA GLY A 52 -15.83 -7.23 20.47
C GLY A 52 -14.35 -6.80 20.52
N ILE A 53 -13.61 -6.93 19.41
CA ILE A 53 -12.20 -6.54 19.33
C ILE A 53 -12.10 -5.19 18.63
N THR A 54 -11.38 -4.25 19.25
CA THR A 54 -11.02 -2.96 18.65
C THR A 54 -9.86 -3.15 17.67
N LEU A 55 -10.05 -2.66 16.45
CA LEU A 55 -9.04 -2.56 15.39
C LEU A 55 -8.63 -1.08 15.26
N SER A 56 -7.34 -0.82 15.23
CA SER A 56 -6.71 0.51 15.30
C SER A 56 -5.40 0.60 14.49
N GLY A 57 -5.19 -0.34 13.57
CA GLY A 57 -3.88 -0.58 12.97
C GLY A 57 -3.56 0.35 11.83
N PHE A 58 -4.58 1.01 11.28
CA PHE A 58 -4.40 2.21 10.48
C PHE A 58 -4.09 3.36 11.45
N GLY A 59 -2.86 3.85 11.40
CA GLY A 59 -2.36 4.91 12.27
C GLY A 59 -2.96 6.26 11.95
N ILE A 60 -2.91 7.19 12.92
CA ILE A 60 -3.46 8.53 12.76
C ILE A 60 -2.75 9.35 11.66
N ASN A 61 -1.48 9.02 11.39
CA ASN A 61 -0.64 9.68 10.39
C ASN A 61 -0.43 8.81 9.13
N ASP A 62 -1.12 7.68 9.01
CA ASP A 62 -1.02 6.82 7.82
C ASP A 62 -1.68 7.52 6.62
N LEU A 63 -1.17 7.22 5.42
CA LEU A 63 -1.61 7.84 4.18
C LEU A 63 -2.07 6.78 3.20
N THR A 64 -3.05 7.14 2.37
CA THR A 64 -3.62 6.27 1.34
C THR A 64 -3.36 6.82 -0.06
N ILE A 65 -2.92 5.93 -0.95
CA ILE A 65 -2.85 6.18 -2.38
C ILE A 65 -3.88 5.28 -3.06
N ASP A 66 -4.66 5.82 -3.99
CA ASP A 66 -5.55 5.03 -4.84
C ASP A 66 -5.85 5.77 -6.14
N LEU A 67 -6.26 5.03 -7.18
CA LEU A 67 -6.72 5.61 -8.46
C LEU A 67 -8.24 5.79 -8.46
N ASP A 68 -8.97 5.10 -7.58
CA ASP A 68 -10.42 5.23 -7.47
C ASP A 68 -10.79 6.45 -6.60
N PRO A 69 -11.37 7.53 -7.18
CA PRO A 69 -11.76 8.69 -6.41
C PRO A 69 -12.94 8.42 -5.46
N GLU A 70 -13.70 7.33 -5.64
CA GLU A 70 -14.78 6.93 -4.74
C GLU A 70 -14.27 6.26 -3.46
N CYS A 71 -12.98 5.87 -3.45
CA CYS A 71 -12.30 5.46 -2.22
C CYS A 71 -11.86 6.67 -1.36
N ASN A 72 -11.93 7.89 -1.88
CA ASN A 72 -11.49 9.12 -1.22
C ASN A 72 -10.07 9.03 -0.61
N PRO A 73 -9.04 8.68 -1.41
CA PRO A 73 -7.68 8.55 -0.92
C PRO A 73 -7.06 9.93 -0.59
N ASP A 74 -6.04 9.93 0.27
CA ASP A 74 -5.24 11.13 0.57
C ASP A 74 -4.50 11.62 -0.68
N ILE A 75 -4.04 10.69 -1.51
CA ILE A 75 -3.37 10.95 -2.78
C ILE A 75 -4.08 10.16 -3.90
N LEU A 76 -4.78 10.88 -4.77
CA LEU A 76 -5.43 10.29 -5.94
C LEU A 76 -4.41 10.13 -7.08
N CYS A 77 -3.92 8.91 -7.31
CA CYS A 77 -2.84 8.63 -8.23
C CYS A 77 -2.86 7.19 -8.75
N ASP A 78 -2.65 7.03 -10.06
CA ASP A 78 -2.24 5.75 -10.64
C ASP A 78 -0.87 5.33 -10.07
N VAL A 79 -0.85 4.27 -9.28
CA VAL A 79 0.36 3.75 -8.62
C VAL A 79 1.44 3.27 -9.60
N ARG A 80 1.11 3.06 -10.87
CA ARG A 80 2.09 2.73 -11.92
C ARG A 80 3.00 3.91 -12.25
N LYS A 81 2.51 5.14 -12.01
CA LYS A 81 3.15 6.43 -12.24
C LYS A 81 3.65 7.07 -10.93
N LEU A 82 3.85 6.27 -9.88
CA LEU A 82 4.18 6.76 -8.53
C LEU A 82 5.38 7.72 -8.51
N CYS A 83 6.50 7.34 -9.12
CA CYS A 83 7.71 8.18 -9.20
C CYS A 83 7.57 9.41 -10.12
N ASP A 84 6.57 9.43 -11.01
CA ASP A 84 6.31 10.60 -11.87
C ASP A 84 5.53 11.68 -11.11
N ARG A 85 4.83 11.28 -10.03
CA ARG A 85 3.84 12.10 -9.32
C ARG A 85 4.24 12.42 -7.89
N VAL A 86 5.01 11.54 -7.26
CA VAL A 86 5.42 11.66 -5.87
C VAL A 86 6.94 11.73 -5.81
N VAL A 87 7.45 12.85 -5.32
CA VAL A 87 8.89 13.08 -5.19
C VAL A 87 9.21 13.24 -3.71
N ALA A 88 10.18 12.47 -3.22
CA ALA A 88 10.70 12.68 -1.89
C ALA A 88 11.69 13.85 -1.85
N SER A 89 11.55 14.73 -0.87
CA SER A 89 12.44 15.86 -0.63
C SER A 89 12.67 16.02 0.87
N GLY A 90 13.87 15.64 1.32
CA GLY A 90 14.20 15.61 2.74
C GLY A 90 13.28 14.69 3.55
N ASP A 91 12.59 15.28 4.52
CA ASP A 91 11.65 14.66 5.44
C ASP A 91 10.20 14.67 4.93
N LYS A 92 9.97 15.05 3.68
CA LYS A 92 8.64 15.15 3.07
C LYS A 92 8.53 14.38 1.76
N ILE A 93 7.29 14.09 1.37
CA ILE A 93 6.92 13.76 0.00
C ILE A 93 6.06 14.89 -0.58
N LEU A 94 6.32 15.21 -1.84
CA LEU A 94 5.61 16.20 -2.64
C LEU A 94 4.81 15.45 -3.69
N PHE A 95 3.49 15.62 -3.67
CA PHE A 95 2.60 15.11 -4.71
C PHE A 95 2.22 16.24 -5.67
N SER A 96 2.48 16.01 -6.95
CA SER A 96 2.08 16.91 -8.02
C SER A 96 0.85 16.35 -8.76
N PRO A 97 -0.29 17.05 -8.77
CA PRO A 97 -1.38 16.69 -9.66
C PRO A 97 -0.93 16.92 -11.12
N LEU A 98 -1.20 15.96 -12.02
CA LEU A 98 -0.96 16.20 -13.44
C LEU A 98 -1.96 17.25 -13.93
N ILE A 99 -1.50 18.37 -14.46
CA ILE A 99 -2.37 19.41 -15.01
C ILE A 99 -2.73 19.11 -16.48
N GLU A 100 -1.96 18.25 -17.17
CA GLU A 100 -2.12 17.99 -18.60
C GLU A 100 -3.27 17.03 -18.95
N ARG A 101 -4.33 17.59 -19.55
CA ARG A 101 -5.54 16.92 -20.06
C ARG A 101 -5.32 15.74 -21.01
N SER A 102 -4.13 15.59 -21.57
CA SER A 102 -3.77 14.54 -22.53
C SER A 102 -3.14 13.29 -21.91
N LEU A 103 -2.76 13.32 -20.63
CA LEU A 103 -2.12 12.19 -19.94
C LEU A 103 -3.08 11.45 -18.98
N PHE A 104 -4.34 11.87 -18.97
CA PHE A 104 -5.43 11.19 -18.28
C PHE A 104 -5.79 9.94 -19.07
N ASP A 105 -5.55 8.77 -18.47
CA ASP A 105 -6.54 7.70 -18.54
C ASP A 105 -7.69 8.17 -17.61
N ASP A 106 -8.96 7.94 -17.99
CA ASP A 106 -10.21 8.51 -17.41
C ASP A 106 -10.41 8.46 -15.86
N GLY A 107 -9.41 8.02 -15.07
CA GLY A 107 -9.43 7.96 -13.60
C GLY A 107 -8.55 8.99 -12.86
N ASP A 108 -7.63 9.70 -13.52
CA ASP A 108 -6.77 10.67 -12.84
C ASP A 108 -7.48 12.05 -12.67
N ASN A 109 -7.41 12.62 -11.45
CA ASN A 109 -7.82 13.96 -10.99
C ASN A 109 -9.29 14.28 -10.63
N LYS A 110 -9.57 14.19 -9.31
CA LYS A 110 -10.32 15.20 -8.54
C LYS A 110 -9.40 16.16 -7.73
N GLN A 111 -8.12 15.85 -7.52
CA GLN A 111 -7.17 16.71 -6.78
C GLN A 111 -6.44 17.68 -7.73
N ALA A 112 -6.71 18.99 -7.61
CA ALA A 112 -6.18 20.01 -8.50
C ALA A 112 -4.98 20.81 -7.92
N THR A 113 -4.57 20.52 -6.69
CA THR A 113 -3.50 21.27 -5.99
C THR A 113 -2.36 20.34 -5.56
N PRO A 114 -1.09 20.80 -5.62
CA PRO A 114 0.02 20.08 -5.03
C PRO A 114 -0.19 19.85 -3.54
N LEU A 115 0.13 18.64 -3.08
CA LEU A 115 0.02 18.24 -1.68
C LEU A 115 1.40 17.91 -1.13
N THR A 116 1.58 18.10 0.17
CA THR A 116 2.82 17.80 0.87
C THR A 116 2.52 17.02 2.12
N PHE A 117 3.24 15.93 2.33
CA PHE A 117 3.09 15.08 3.51
C PHE A 117 4.44 14.77 4.14
N PRO A 118 4.49 14.40 5.43
CA PRO A 118 5.67 13.77 6.01
C PRO A 118 6.09 12.56 5.20
N ARG A 119 7.40 12.35 5.08
CA ARG A 119 7.95 11.21 4.35
C ARG A 119 7.62 9.91 5.10
N PRO A 120 6.93 8.95 4.48
CA PRO A 120 6.52 7.73 5.18
C PRO A 120 7.71 6.94 5.71
N LYS A 121 7.58 6.41 6.93
CA LYS A 121 8.59 5.53 7.54
C LYS A 121 8.54 4.11 6.95
N ALA A 122 7.37 3.70 6.47
CA ALA A 122 7.16 2.43 5.81
C ALA A 122 6.02 2.54 4.78
N ALA A 123 5.84 1.47 4.00
CA ALA A 123 4.70 1.33 3.11
C ALA A 123 4.13 -0.09 3.13
N ILE A 124 2.86 -0.23 2.79
CA ILE A 124 2.18 -1.51 2.56
C ILE A 124 1.64 -1.50 1.13
N ILE A 125 2.02 -2.53 0.36
CA ILE A 125 1.47 -2.76 -0.98
C ILE A 125 0.40 -3.85 -0.91
N ASP A 126 -0.81 -3.55 -1.38
CA ASP A 126 -1.93 -4.49 -1.49
C ASP A 126 -2.64 -4.29 -2.84
N ARG A 127 -1.88 -4.45 -3.92
CA ARG A 127 -2.40 -4.35 -5.29
C ARG A 127 -3.38 -5.50 -5.58
N PRO A 128 -4.23 -5.38 -6.61
CA PRO A 128 -4.95 -6.53 -7.13
C PRO A 128 -3.97 -7.69 -7.46
N TYR A 129 -4.29 -8.89 -7.02
CA TYR A 129 -3.33 -10.01 -7.05
C TYR A 129 -3.14 -10.62 -8.46
N SER A 130 -4.17 -10.51 -9.30
CA SER A 130 -4.19 -10.96 -10.70
C SER A 130 -5.06 -10.04 -11.56
N GLU A 131 -5.08 -10.28 -12.87
CA GLU A 131 -5.98 -9.59 -13.80
C GLU A 131 -7.45 -9.81 -13.45
N SER A 132 -7.83 -11.04 -13.10
CA SER A 132 -9.21 -11.35 -12.66
C SER A 132 -9.59 -10.63 -11.37
N HIS A 133 -8.66 -10.47 -10.43
CA HIS A 133 -8.91 -9.67 -9.23
C HIS A 133 -9.05 -8.19 -9.60
N ALA A 134 -8.23 -7.70 -10.52
CA ALA A 134 -8.21 -6.30 -10.96
C ALA A 134 -9.51 -5.87 -11.65
N GLU A 135 -10.31 -6.78 -12.21
CA GLU A 135 -11.66 -6.46 -12.74
C GLU A 135 -12.63 -5.91 -11.68
N ASN A 136 -12.37 -6.16 -10.39
CA ASN A 136 -13.20 -5.68 -9.28
C ASN A 136 -12.83 -4.27 -8.79
N TYR A 137 -11.80 -3.66 -9.36
CA TYR A 137 -11.33 -2.33 -9.00
C TYR A 137 -11.49 -1.39 -10.19
N VAL A 138 -11.81 -0.14 -9.94
CA VAL A 138 -11.65 0.90 -10.96
C VAL A 138 -10.14 1.14 -11.13
N PRO A 139 -9.61 1.20 -12.36
CA PRO A 139 -10.28 1.19 -13.67
C PRO A 139 -10.37 -0.18 -14.37
N GLY A 140 -9.93 -1.26 -13.71
CA GLY A 140 -10.03 -2.63 -14.22
C GLY A 140 -8.68 -3.27 -14.55
N LYS A 141 -8.72 -4.45 -15.18
CA LYS A 141 -7.55 -5.32 -15.38
C LYS A 141 -6.41 -4.74 -16.21
N SER A 142 -6.68 -3.83 -17.14
CA SER A 142 -5.66 -3.17 -17.96
C SER A 142 -4.70 -2.29 -17.12
N PHE A 143 -5.02 -2.06 -15.85
CA PHE A 143 -4.25 -1.23 -14.92
C PHE A 143 -3.56 -2.04 -13.81
N LEU A 144 -3.47 -3.36 -13.94
CA LEU A 144 -2.76 -4.20 -12.97
C LEU A 144 -1.30 -3.74 -12.78
N PRO A 145 -0.91 -3.27 -11.58
CA PRO A 145 0.45 -2.80 -11.35
C PRO A 145 1.48 -3.93 -11.38
N ASN A 146 2.65 -3.69 -11.98
CA ASN A 146 3.78 -4.61 -11.89
C ASN A 146 4.36 -4.57 -10.47
N LEU A 147 4.22 -5.67 -9.72
CA LEU A 147 4.62 -5.75 -8.31
C LEU A 147 6.09 -5.37 -8.06
N ASN A 148 7.01 -5.89 -8.88
CA ASN A 148 8.43 -5.66 -8.70
C ASN A 148 8.81 -4.20 -8.97
N LYS A 149 8.22 -3.57 -10.01
CA LYS A 149 8.39 -2.13 -10.25
C LYS A 149 7.82 -1.32 -9.09
N LEU A 150 6.60 -1.64 -8.65
CA LEU A 150 5.92 -0.90 -7.59
C LEU A 150 6.72 -0.92 -6.27
N ILE A 151 7.33 -2.05 -5.91
CA ILE A 151 8.23 -2.13 -4.74
C ILE A 151 9.42 -1.18 -4.91
N ARG A 152 10.09 -1.19 -6.07
CA ARG A 152 11.23 -0.31 -6.34
C ARG A 152 10.85 1.16 -6.25
N ASP A 153 9.76 1.54 -6.91
CA ASP A 153 9.25 2.91 -6.91
C ASP A 153 8.87 3.36 -5.49
N THR A 154 8.27 2.48 -4.70
CA THR A 154 7.92 2.78 -3.30
C THR A 154 9.16 3.09 -2.46
N PHE A 155 10.27 2.41 -2.71
CA PHE A 155 11.52 2.72 -2.01
C PHE A 155 12.11 4.08 -2.38
N GLU A 156 11.79 4.66 -3.53
CA GLU A 156 12.23 6.02 -3.90
C GLU A 156 11.50 7.10 -3.08
N ILE A 157 10.28 6.81 -2.61
CA ILE A 157 9.45 7.79 -1.91
C ILE A 157 9.50 7.70 -0.38
N ILE A 158 9.65 6.49 0.20
CA ILE A 158 9.74 6.34 1.67
C ILE A 158 11.13 6.73 2.19
N VAL A 159 11.30 6.84 3.51
CA VAL A 159 12.61 7.11 4.11
C VAL A 159 13.66 6.05 3.72
N PRO A 160 14.95 6.40 3.55
CA PRO A 160 15.99 5.47 3.08
C PRO A 160 16.13 4.16 3.87
N TRP A 161 15.86 4.19 5.18
CA TRP A 161 15.91 3.03 6.09
C TRP A 161 14.55 2.34 6.27
N GLY A 162 13.52 2.79 5.56
CA GLY A 162 12.16 2.31 5.69
C GLY A 162 11.96 0.90 5.16
N LEU A 163 10.83 0.31 5.52
CA LEU A 163 10.42 -1.03 5.11
C LEU A 163 9.22 -0.98 4.16
N VAL A 164 9.19 -1.89 3.20
CA VAL A 164 8.04 -2.11 2.31
C VAL A 164 7.45 -3.48 2.61
N GLY A 165 6.25 -3.49 3.18
CA GLY A 165 5.41 -4.68 3.30
C GLY A 165 4.61 -4.91 2.02
N VAL A 166 4.40 -6.16 1.63
CA VAL A 166 3.66 -6.52 0.42
C VAL A 166 2.73 -7.68 0.73
N LEU A 167 1.43 -7.48 0.55
CA LEU A 167 0.41 -8.53 0.57
C LEU A 167 0.08 -8.93 -0.86
N ASP A 168 0.42 -10.17 -1.25
CA ASP A 168 0.14 -10.68 -2.60
C ASP A 168 0.06 -12.22 -2.57
N TYR A 169 -0.39 -12.86 -3.66
CA TYR A 169 -0.24 -14.31 -3.84
C TYR A 169 1.16 -14.69 -4.32
N LYS A 170 1.90 -13.75 -4.90
CA LYS A 170 3.27 -13.95 -5.38
C LYS A 170 4.28 -13.54 -4.32
N TRP A 171 5.36 -14.31 -4.21
CA TRP A 171 6.58 -13.84 -3.55
C TRP A 171 7.40 -13.01 -4.54
N PRO A 172 7.49 -11.67 -4.37
CA PRO A 172 8.15 -10.82 -5.36
C PRO A 172 9.67 -11.01 -5.40
N SER A 173 10.29 -10.47 -6.47
CA SER A 173 11.73 -10.40 -6.66
C SER A 173 12.08 -9.05 -7.31
N PRO A 174 12.08 -7.95 -6.54
CA PRO A 174 12.27 -6.60 -7.08
C PRO A 174 13.71 -6.32 -7.54
N GLY A 175 14.67 -7.18 -7.18
CA GLY A 175 16.08 -7.07 -7.56
C GLY A 175 16.99 -7.47 -6.40
N LYS A 176 17.60 -8.66 -6.48
CA LYS A 176 18.34 -9.27 -5.37
C LYS A 176 19.58 -8.49 -4.91
N GLU A 177 20.16 -7.69 -5.80
CA GLU A 177 21.37 -6.89 -5.54
C GLU A 177 21.06 -5.63 -4.73
N GLN A 178 19.87 -5.04 -4.92
CA GLN A 178 19.47 -3.78 -4.28
C GLN A 178 18.54 -4.00 -3.09
N PHE A 179 17.78 -5.10 -3.09
CA PHE A 179 16.73 -5.35 -2.11
C PHE A 179 16.89 -6.72 -1.45
N LYS A 180 16.46 -6.81 -0.19
CA LYS A 180 16.46 -8.04 0.59
C LYS A 180 15.08 -8.24 1.21
N CYS A 181 14.52 -9.43 1.05
CA CYS A 181 13.37 -9.87 1.83
C CYS A 181 13.84 -10.27 3.23
N ILE A 182 13.22 -9.71 4.26
CA ILE A 182 13.59 -9.91 5.67
C ILE A 182 12.48 -10.58 6.49
N GLY A 183 11.30 -10.78 5.90
CA GLY A 183 10.18 -11.43 6.56
C GLY A 183 9.20 -12.01 5.55
N LEU A 184 8.67 -13.19 5.86
CA LEU A 184 7.62 -13.88 5.09
C LEU A 184 6.58 -14.42 6.07
N HIS A 185 5.35 -13.96 5.93
CA HIS A 185 4.26 -14.28 6.84
C HIS A 185 3.05 -14.74 6.03
N PRO A 186 2.64 -16.02 6.10
CA PRO A 186 1.40 -16.46 5.49
C PRO A 186 0.20 -15.82 6.20
N VAL A 187 -0.75 -15.37 5.39
CA VAL A 187 -1.99 -14.72 5.79
C VAL A 187 -3.15 -15.62 5.37
N LEU A 188 -3.80 -16.21 6.37
CA LEU A 188 -4.88 -17.18 6.22
C LEU A 188 -6.23 -16.50 6.50
N THR A 189 -7.27 -16.84 5.75
CA THR A 189 -8.60 -16.20 5.90
C THR A 189 -9.73 -17.19 6.22
N GLY A 190 -9.36 -18.43 6.58
CA GLY A 190 -10.26 -19.53 6.90
C GLY A 190 -10.03 -20.73 5.97
N GLU A 191 -10.78 -21.80 6.20
CA GLU A 191 -10.74 -22.99 5.35
C GLU A 191 -11.26 -22.70 3.94
N ASN A 192 -10.73 -23.40 2.93
CA ASN A 192 -11.12 -23.28 1.52
C ASN A 192 -11.03 -21.84 0.95
N ASN A 193 -10.03 -21.06 1.39
CA ASN A 193 -9.73 -19.73 0.85
C ASN A 193 -8.28 -19.69 0.37
N ASP A 194 -8.00 -18.79 -0.58
CA ASP A 194 -6.63 -18.54 -1.04
C ASP A 194 -5.76 -17.99 0.09
N ILE A 195 -4.52 -18.48 0.14
CA ILE A 195 -3.51 -18.02 1.09
C ILE A 195 -2.76 -16.84 0.49
N ARG A 196 -2.74 -15.72 1.20
CA ARG A 196 -1.92 -14.56 0.84
C ARG A 196 -0.58 -14.64 1.54
N LEU A 197 0.44 -14.05 0.94
CA LEU A 197 1.76 -13.91 1.52
C LEU A 197 2.01 -12.43 1.85
N PHE A 198 2.31 -12.15 3.11
CA PHE A 198 2.85 -10.86 3.51
C PHE A 198 4.39 -10.93 3.56
N SER A 199 5.05 -10.27 2.62
CA SER A 199 6.51 -10.20 2.56
C SER A 199 7.02 -8.83 2.97
N ILE A 200 8.13 -8.78 3.69
CA ILE A 200 8.75 -7.53 4.17
C ILE A 200 10.10 -7.35 3.49
N TRP A 201 10.31 -6.17 2.91
CA TRP A 201 11.48 -5.83 2.12
C TRP A 201 12.20 -4.64 2.71
N LYS A 202 13.53 -4.63 2.54
CA LYS A 202 14.39 -3.47 2.79
C LYS A 202 15.38 -3.25 1.65
N ARG A 203 15.87 -2.02 1.49
CA ARG A 203 17.08 -1.75 0.71
C ARG A 203 18.28 -2.44 1.37
N ARG A 204 19.19 -2.95 0.54
CA ARG A 204 20.49 -3.41 1.02
C ARG A 204 21.36 -2.20 1.30
N GLU A 205 22.15 -2.30 2.36
CA GLU A 205 23.24 -1.37 2.58
C GLU A 205 24.26 -1.58 1.45
N ILE A 206 24.68 -0.49 0.81
CA ILE A 206 25.78 -0.52 -0.15
C ILE A 206 27.03 -0.81 0.70
N GLN A 207 27.66 -1.96 0.46
CA GLN A 207 28.99 -2.28 1.01
C GLN A 207 30.06 -1.46 0.29
#